data_AF-A0A2V8FL79-F1
#
_entry.id   AF-A0A2V8FL79-F1
#
_cell.length_a   1.000
_cell.length_b   1.000
_cell.length_c   1.000
_cell.angle_alpha   90.00
_cell.angle_beta   90.00
_cell.angle_gamma   90.00
#
_symmetry.space_group_name_H-M   'P 1'
#
loop_
_entity.id
_entity.type
_entity.pdbx_description
1 polymer ?
#
loop_
_entity_poly.entity_id
_entity_poly.type
_entity_poly.pdbx_seq_one_letter_code
_entity_poly.pdbx_strand_id
1 'polypeptide(L)'
;MDLMHLLKRGALLAAANWPTVAIQFIAETTFQMLLAVPIVGAAILVAVLLGADLADLLQGSLREIFTTIASALLSEPVALVAFATAFTLVLLGGSVLMFAVKGGTVEVMTAANAAAGPIERQPLTLDRLRSASRFTLQRFIEGCARLFRPYLALGLALMVVYAVSIAAYLAFVVYGYRAAEGRVLIIGWAFIAALAAALLVAWFTVINCLYL
;
A
#
# COMPACT_ATOMS: atom_id res chain seq x y z
N MET A 1 -25.53 -4.84 -15.80
CA MET A 1 -24.91 -6.16 -15.52
C MET A 1 -25.07 -6.42 -14.04
N ASP A 2 -25.47 -7.63 -13.67
CA ASP A 2 -25.66 -8.01 -12.28
C ASP A 2 -24.30 -8.19 -11.57
N LEU A 3 -24.12 -7.64 -10.36
CA LEU A 3 -22.82 -7.55 -9.66
C LEU A 3 -22.21 -8.95 -9.46
N MET A 4 -23.04 -9.94 -9.15
CA MET A 4 -22.64 -11.33 -8.98
C MET A 4 -21.92 -11.87 -10.23
N HIS A 5 -22.39 -11.50 -11.43
CA HIS A 5 -21.80 -11.97 -12.68
C HIS A 5 -20.42 -11.34 -12.94
N LEU A 6 -20.24 -10.06 -12.57
CA LEU A 6 -18.94 -9.39 -12.65
C LEU A 6 -17.92 -10.01 -11.70
N LEU A 7 -18.31 -10.27 -10.45
CA LEU A 7 -17.46 -10.93 -9.45
C LEU A 7 -17.09 -12.35 -9.89
N LYS A 8 -18.06 -13.13 -10.36
CA LYS A 8 -17.82 -14.48 -10.89
C LYS A 8 -16.84 -14.44 -12.05
N ARG A 9 -17.02 -13.52 -13.00
CA ARG A 9 -16.11 -13.36 -14.14
C ARG A 9 -14.68 -13.03 -13.68
N GLY A 10 -14.53 -12.05 -12.79
CA GLY A 10 -13.23 -11.67 -12.23
C GLY A 10 -12.53 -12.83 -11.54
N ALA A 11 -13.25 -13.57 -10.69
CA ALA A 11 -12.72 -14.75 -10.00
C ALA A 11 -12.28 -15.85 -10.96
N LEU A 12 -13.07 -16.14 -12.01
CA LEU A 12 -12.72 -17.14 -13.01
C LEU A 12 -11.52 -16.75 -13.86
N LEU A 13 -11.40 -15.48 -14.24
CA LEU A 13 -10.24 -14.97 -14.97
C LEU A 13 -8.97 -15.02 -14.12
N ALA A 14 -9.06 -14.65 -12.85
CA ALA A 14 -7.96 -14.75 -11.90
C ALA A 14 -7.54 -16.21 -11.67
N ALA A 15 -8.50 -17.14 -11.54
CA ALA A 15 -8.22 -18.57 -11.40
C ALA A 15 -7.56 -19.17 -12.66
N ALA A 16 -8.05 -18.81 -13.86
CA ALA A 16 -7.46 -19.25 -15.13
C ALA A 16 -6.03 -18.73 -15.34
N ASN A 17 -5.70 -17.59 -14.72
CA ASN A 17 -4.41 -16.92 -14.83
C ASN A 17 -3.73 -16.81 -13.46
N TRP A 18 -3.88 -17.84 -12.62
CA TRP A 18 -3.33 -17.90 -11.26
C TRP A 18 -1.83 -17.52 -11.15
N PRO A 19 -0.95 -17.72 -12.15
CA PRO A 19 0.44 -17.26 -12.02
C PRO A 19 0.56 -15.75 -11.82
N THR A 20 -0.35 -14.93 -12.37
CA THR A 20 -0.31 -13.47 -12.12
C THR A 20 -0.65 -13.14 -10.67
N VAL A 21 -1.56 -13.91 -10.06
CA VAL A 21 -1.91 -13.77 -8.64
C VAL A 21 -0.72 -14.15 -7.77
N ALA A 22 -0.04 -15.26 -8.09
CA ALA A 22 1.16 -15.69 -7.37
C ALA A 22 2.29 -14.65 -7.46
N ILE A 23 2.56 -14.11 -8.66
CA ILE A 23 3.57 -13.06 -8.85
C ILE A 23 3.21 -11.80 -8.07
N GLN A 24 1.95 -11.37 -8.12
CA GLN A 24 1.49 -10.19 -7.40
C GLN A 24 1.59 -10.37 -5.88
N PHE A 25 1.22 -11.54 -5.37
CA PHE A 25 1.34 -11.88 -3.96
C PHE A 25 2.81 -11.88 -3.49
N ILE A 26 3.71 -12.48 -4.27
CA ILE A 26 5.15 -12.47 -3.97
C ILE A 26 5.67 -11.03 -3.97
N ALA A 27 5.33 -10.23 -4.98
CA ALA A 27 5.77 -8.83 -5.07
C ALA A 27 5.27 -8.00 -3.87
N GLU A 28 4.01 -8.16 -3.49
CA GLU A 28 3.42 -7.47 -2.33
C GLU A 28 4.10 -7.91 -1.02
N THR A 29 4.30 -9.21 -0.84
CA THR A 29 4.96 -9.75 0.35
C THR A 29 6.41 -9.28 0.44
N THR A 30 7.16 -9.30 -0.67
CA THR A 30 8.52 -8.78 -0.74
C THR A 30 8.55 -7.29 -0.41
N PHE A 31 7.62 -6.50 -0.93
CA PHE A 31 7.53 -5.08 -0.62
C PHE A 31 7.27 -4.82 0.87
N GLN A 32 6.31 -5.54 1.48
CA GLN A 32 6.01 -5.43 2.91
C GLN A 32 7.22 -5.82 3.76
N MET A 33 7.92 -6.91 3.40
CA MET A 33 9.14 -7.34 4.09
C MET A 33 10.27 -6.32 3.96
N LEU A 34 10.44 -5.72 2.77
CA LEU A 34 11.43 -4.67 2.55
C LEU A 34 11.11 -3.44 3.41
N LEU A 35 9.84 -3.03 3.51
CA LEU A 35 9.42 -1.91 4.36
C LEU A 35 9.65 -2.16 5.86
N ALA A 36 9.65 -3.42 6.30
CA ALA A 36 9.97 -3.75 7.69
C ALA A 36 11.43 -3.42 8.05
N VAL A 37 12.37 -3.51 7.09
CA VAL A 37 13.81 -3.27 7.31
C VAL A 37 14.10 -1.88 7.89
N PRO A 38 13.70 -0.74 7.26
CA PRO A 38 13.96 0.58 7.82
C PRO A 38 13.24 0.81 9.15
N ILE A 39 12.10 0.16 9.41
CA ILE A 39 11.37 0.25 10.68
C ILE A 39 12.17 -0.42 11.80
N VAL A 40 12.64 -1.65 11.58
CA VAL A 40 13.50 -2.37 12.52
C VAL A 40 14.82 -1.63 12.72
N GLY A 41 15.41 -1.11 11.64
CA GLY A 41 16.62 -0.29 11.70
C GLY A 41 16.44 0.97 12.54
N ALA A 42 15.29 1.64 12.44
CA ALA A 42 14.95 2.80 13.28
C ALA A 42 14.84 2.43 14.76
N ALA A 43 14.18 1.30 15.07
CA ALA A 43 14.07 0.82 16.44
C ALA A 43 15.45 0.53 17.07
N ILE A 44 16.34 -0.12 16.31
CA ILE A 44 17.73 -0.38 16.74
C ILE A 44 18.49 0.93 16.93
N LEU A 45 18.39 1.86 15.98
CA LEU A 45 19.05 3.15 16.06
C LEU A 45 18.62 3.92 17.32
N VAL A 46 17.33 3.92 17.64
CA VAL A 46 16.79 4.53 18.85
C VAL A 46 17.25 3.81 20.13
N ALA A 47 17.29 2.48 20.14
CA ALA A 47 17.82 1.72 21.28
C ALA A 47 19.28 2.09 21.57
N VAL A 48 20.11 2.20 20.53
CA VAL A 48 21.51 2.65 20.65
C VAL A 48 21.60 4.08 21.15
N LEU A 49 20.78 5.01 20.64
CA LEU A 49 20.78 6.42 21.06
C LEU A 49 20.34 6.60 22.52
N LEU A 50 19.39 5.79 22.99
CA LEU A 50 18.87 5.84 24.35
C LEU A 50 19.72 5.03 25.34
N GLY A 51 20.71 4.27 24.86
CA GLY A 51 21.47 3.32 25.69
C GLY A 51 20.60 2.22 26.30
N ALA A 52 19.44 1.95 25.70
CA ALA A 52 18.43 1.02 26.20
C ALA A 52 18.53 -0.34 25.49
N ASP A 53 18.09 -1.41 26.15
CA ASP A 53 18.01 -2.72 25.52
C ASP A 53 16.82 -2.78 24.55
N LEU A 54 17.04 -3.37 23.37
CA LEU A 54 16.00 -3.50 22.33
C LEU A 54 14.82 -4.34 22.84
N ALA A 55 15.10 -5.31 23.71
CA ALA A 55 14.08 -6.15 24.33
C ALA A 55 13.14 -5.35 25.24
N ASP A 56 13.67 -4.38 25.98
CA ASP A 56 12.87 -3.52 26.87
C ASP A 56 12.01 -2.53 26.07
N LEU A 57 12.56 -1.99 24.98
CA LEU A 57 11.82 -1.15 24.04
C LEU A 57 10.68 -1.92 23.35
N LEU A 58 10.87 -3.20 23.01
CA LEU A 58 9.84 -4.01 22.34
C LEU A 58 8.79 -4.61 23.28
N GLN A 59 9.01 -4.57 24.60
CA GLN A 59 8.05 -5.02 25.61
C GLN A 59 7.00 -3.96 26.00
N GLY A 60 7.24 -2.69 25.65
CA GLY A 60 6.28 -1.60 25.88
C GLY A 60 4.99 -1.75 25.07
N SER A 61 3.95 -0.97 25.41
CA SER A 61 2.75 -0.94 24.58
C SER A 61 3.08 -0.35 23.20
N LEU A 62 2.45 -0.84 22.11
CA LEU A 62 2.71 -0.36 20.74
C LEU A 62 2.72 1.18 20.66
N ARG A 63 1.80 1.83 21.37
CA ARG A 63 1.71 3.29 21.44
C ARG A 63 2.96 3.90 22.06
N GLU A 64 3.44 3.40 23.19
CA GLU A 64 4.67 3.87 23.85
C GLU A 64 5.90 3.69 22.96
N ILE A 65 6.00 2.53 22.29
CA ILE A 65 7.07 2.24 21.33
C ILE A 65 7.09 3.30 20.23
N PHE A 66 5.95 3.57 19.59
CA PHE A 66 5.84 4.57 18.54
C PHE A 66 6.17 5.97 19.04
N THR A 67 5.68 6.36 20.21
CA THR A 67 5.96 7.70 20.76
C THR A 67 7.42 7.88 21.13
N THR A 68 8.07 6.86 21.68
CA THR A 68 9.49 6.89 22.08
C THR A 68 10.41 6.91 20.86
N ILE A 69 10.12 6.09 19.85
CA ILE A 69 10.87 6.10 18.58
C ILE A 69 10.72 7.45 17.88
N ALA A 70 9.50 7.99 17.81
CA ALA A 70 9.25 9.27 17.16
C ALA A 70 9.94 10.44 17.88
N SER A 71 9.89 10.49 19.22
CA SER A 71 10.51 11.56 20.00
C SER A 71 12.04 11.51 19.93
N ALA A 72 12.63 10.31 20.01
CA ALA A 72 14.07 10.11 19.89
C ALA A 72 14.58 10.53 18.50
N LEU A 73 13.91 10.10 17.43
CA LEU A 73 14.27 10.50 16.06
C LEU A 73 14.14 12.01 15.85
N LEU A 74 13.10 12.65 16.39
CA LEU A 74 12.95 14.11 16.29
C LEU A 74 14.02 14.90 17.05
N SER A 75 14.60 14.30 18.09
CA SER A 75 15.66 14.91 18.90
C SER A 75 17.04 14.76 18.25
N GLU A 76 17.22 13.73 17.40
CA GLU A 76 18.47 13.42 16.72
C GLU A 76 18.35 13.60 15.19
N PRO A 77 18.72 14.77 14.64
CA PRO A 77 18.44 15.11 13.24
C PRO A 77 19.15 14.19 12.24
N VAL A 78 20.34 13.70 12.58
CA VAL A 78 21.08 12.75 11.72
C VAL A 78 20.35 11.41 11.65
N ALA A 79 19.84 10.91 12.77
CA ALA A 79 19.08 9.67 12.84
C ALA A 79 17.77 9.77 12.05
N LEU A 80 17.07 10.90 12.17
CA LEU A 80 15.86 11.18 11.40
C LEU A 80 16.12 11.17 9.89
N VAL A 81 17.17 11.85 9.43
CA VAL A 81 17.52 11.91 8.00
C VAL A 81 17.92 10.53 7.47
N ALA A 82 18.69 9.76 8.23
CA ALA A 82 19.08 8.41 7.85
C ALA A 82 17.85 7.49 7.72
N PHE A 83 16.95 7.51 8.71
CA PHE A 83 15.70 6.77 8.67
C PHE A 83 14.81 7.20 7.50
N ALA A 84 14.58 8.50 7.34
CA ALA A 84 13.73 9.03 6.28
C ALA A 84 14.27 8.68 4.89
N THR A 85 15.60 8.73 4.70
CA THR A 85 16.26 8.35 3.45
C THR A 85 16.08 6.86 3.17
N ALA A 86 16.34 6.00 4.16
CA ALA A 86 16.18 4.55 4.01
C ALA A 86 14.73 4.16 3.73
N PHE A 87 13.78 4.72 4.49
CA PHE A 87 12.36 4.48 4.31
C PHE A 87 11.89 4.93 2.93
N THR A 88 12.26 6.14 2.50
CA THR A 88 11.89 6.69 1.18
C THR A 88 12.47 5.85 0.05
N LEU A 89 13.74 5.44 0.15
CA LEU A 89 14.39 4.61 -0.87
C LEU A 89 13.66 3.28 -1.04
N VAL A 90 13.34 2.60 0.07
CA VAL A 90 12.61 1.34 0.04
C VAL A 90 11.18 1.54 -0.48
N LEU A 91 10.49 2.57 0.00
CA LEU A 91 9.13 2.90 -0.41
C LEU A 91 9.07 3.15 -1.92
N LEU A 92 9.95 4.00 -2.47
CA LEU A 92 10.00 4.32 -3.88
C LEU A 92 10.42 3.11 -4.71
N GLY A 93 11.51 2.42 -4.35
CA GLY A 93 12.02 1.26 -5.07
C GLY A 93 11.02 0.10 -5.10
N GLY A 94 10.39 -0.18 -3.96
CA GLY A 94 9.34 -1.19 -3.85
C GLY A 94 8.08 -0.82 -4.63
N SER A 95 7.67 0.46 -4.61
CA SER A 95 6.54 0.94 -5.41
C SER A 95 6.80 0.80 -6.91
N VAL A 96 8.02 1.12 -7.38
CA VAL A 96 8.44 0.93 -8.78
C VAL A 96 8.28 -0.53 -9.21
N LEU A 97 8.74 -1.48 -8.38
CA LEU A 97 8.57 -2.90 -8.62
C LEU A 97 7.08 -3.29 -8.69
N MET A 98 6.27 -2.81 -7.74
CA MET A 98 4.83 -3.07 -7.71
C MET A 98 4.12 -2.54 -8.96
N PHE A 99 4.46 -1.34 -9.43
CA PHE A 99 3.88 -0.78 -10.66
C PHE A 99 4.30 -1.56 -11.91
N ALA A 100 5.54 -2.04 -11.97
CA ALA A 100 5.99 -2.91 -13.07
C ALA A 100 5.17 -4.21 -13.10
N VAL A 101 5.05 -4.90 -11.97
CA VAL A 101 4.25 -6.13 -11.83
C VAL A 101 2.79 -5.89 -12.17
N LYS A 102 2.23 -4.73 -11.75
CA LYS A 102 0.86 -4.32 -12.08
C LYS A 102 0.66 -4.22 -13.59
N GLY A 103 1.61 -3.64 -14.32
CA GLY A 103 1.58 -3.54 -15.78
C GLY A 103 1.48 -4.92 -16.45
N GLY A 104 2.34 -5.86 -16.06
CA GLY A 104 2.30 -7.24 -16.58
C GLY A 104 0.99 -7.97 -16.25
N THR A 105 0.48 -7.82 -15.02
CA THR A 105 -0.80 -8.41 -14.62
C THR A 105 -1.95 -7.85 -15.44
N VAL A 106 -2.02 -6.54 -15.63
CA VAL A 106 -3.08 -5.90 -16.41
C VAL A 106 -3.05 -6.37 -17.85
N GLU A 107 -1.88 -6.49 -18.48
CA GLU A 107 -1.75 -7.00 -19.84
C GLU A 107 -2.30 -8.43 -20.00
N VAL A 108 -2.02 -9.30 -19.04
CA VAL A 108 -2.53 -10.69 -19.06
C VAL A 108 -4.04 -10.69 -18.80
N MET A 109 -4.52 -9.92 -17.82
CA MET A 109 -5.93 -9.88 -17.45
C MET A 109 -6.82 -9.27 -18.54
N THR A 110 -6.37 -8.21 -19.22
CA THR A 110 -7.12 -7.60 -20.33
C THR A 110 -7.23 -8.55 -21.50
N ALA A 111 -6.14 -9.24 -21.85
CA ALA A 111 -6.13 -10.27 -22.89
C ALA A 111 -7.02 -11.47 -22.54
N ALA A 112 -6.99 -11.93 -21.29
CA ALA A 112 -7.86 -12.99 -20.80
C ALA A 112 -9.33 -12.56 -20.84
N ASN A 113 -9.64 -11.34 -20.40
CA ASN A 113 -10.99 -10.78 -20.42
C ASN A 113 -11.55 -10.64 -21.85
N ALA A 114 -10.71 -10.23 -22.81
CA ALA A 114 -11.08 -10.14 -24.22
C ALA A 114 -11.37 -11.52 -24.83
N ALA A 115 -10.62 -12.55 -24.43
CA ALA A 115 -10.74 -13.90 -24.97
C ALA A 115 -11.81 -14.78 -24.30
N ALA A 116 -12.27 -14.42 -23.10
CA ALA A 116 -13.11 -15.28 -22.27
C ALA A 116 -14.52 -15.53 -22.85
N GLY A 117 -15.12 -14.56 -23.55
CA GLY A 117 -16.55 -14.65 -23.89
C GLY A 117 -17.44 -14.64 -22.64
N PRO A 118 -18.67 -15.19 -22.68
CA PRO A 118 -19.61 -15.17 -21.54
C PRO A 118 -19.35 -16.33 -20.56
N ILE A 119 -18.14 -16.41 -20.00
CA ILE A 119 -17.73 -17.46 -19.05
C ILE A 119 -18.61 -17.50 -17.81
N GLU A 120 -19.16 -16.35 -17.41
CA GLU A 120 -19.96 -16.22 -16.20
C GLU A 120 -21.32 -16.92 -16.31
N ARG A 121 -21.83 -17.15 -17.53
CA ARG A 121 -23.13 -17.76 -17.81
C ARG A 121 -23.06 -19.24 -18.17
N GLN A 122 -21.86 -19.75 -18.46
CA GLN A 122 -21.65 -21.13 -18.90
C GLN A 122 -21.32 -22.06 -17.73
N PRO A 123 -21.59 -23.38 -17.86
CA PRO A 123 -21.15 -24.36 -16.88
C PRO A 123 -19.62 -24.36 -16.76
N LEU A 124 -19.12 -24.45 -15.53
CA LEU A 124 -17.70 -24.41 -15.23
C LEU A 124 -17.05 -25.74 -15.63
N THR A 125 -16.23 -25.72 -16.69
CA THR A 125 -15.42 -26.86 -17.09
C THR A 125 -13.94 -26.50 -17.12
N LEU A 126 -13.07 -27.49 -16.87
CA LEU A 126 -11.62 -27.29 -16.86
C LEU A 126 -11.11 -26.81 -18.23
N ASP A 127 -11.69 -27.30 -19.32
CA ASP A 127 -11.31 -26.89 -20.67
C ASP A 127 -11.63 -25.42 -20.93
N ARG A 128 -12.76 -24.92 -20.41
CA ARG A 128 -13.13 -23.50 -20.51
C ARG A 128 -12.21 -22.63 -19.68
N LEU A 129 -11.89 -23.05 -18.45
CA LEU A 129 -10.93 -22.34 -17.61
C LEU A 129 -9.55 -22.28 -18.29
N ARG A 130 -9.11 -23.38 -18.91
CA ARG A 130 -7.87 -23.45 -19.68
C ARG A 130 -7.92 -22.54 -20.92
N SER A 131 -9.06 -22.47 -21.62
CA SER A 131 -9.24 -21.59 -22.78
C SER A 131 -9.23 -20.09 -22.44
N ALA A 132 -9.58 -19.74 -21.19
CA ALA A 132 -9.48 -18.38 -20.65
C ALA A 132 -8.07 -18.04 -20.14
N SER A 133 -7.17 -19.02 -20.04
CA SER A 133 -5.78 -18.79 -19.65
C SER A 133 -5.02 -18.13 -20.79
N ARG A 134 -4.45 -16.95 -20.52
CA ARG A 134 -3.61 -16.18 -21.45
C ARG A 134 -2.25 -15.83 -20.88
N PHE A 135 -1.95 -16.32 -19.68
CA PHE A 135 -0.66 -16.14 -19.06
C PHE A 135 0.43 -16.84 -19.88
N THR A 136 1.40 -16.05 -20.32
CA THR A 136 2.72 -16.53 -20.76
C THR A 136 3.77 -15.61 -20.15
N LEU A 137 4.95 -16.16 -19.84
CA LEU A 137 6.04 -15.36 -19.27
C LEU A 137 6.42 -14.18 -20.18
N GLN A 138 6.46 -14.42 -21.50
CA GLN A 138 6.75 -13.40 -22.49
C GLN A 138 5.71 -12.27 -22.48
N ARG A 139 4.41 -12.60 -22.48
CA ARG A 139 3.34 -11.58 -22.41
C ARG A 139 3.43 -10.77 -21.12
N PHE A 140 3.71 -11.42 -20.00
CA PHE A 140 3.86 -10.75 -18.72
C PHE A 140 5.04 -9.77 -18.73
N ILE A 141 6.22 -10.20 -19.16
CA ILE A 141 7.43 -9.35 -19.21
C ILE A 141 7.24 -8.19 -20.20
N GLU A 142 6.66 -8.45 -21.36
CA GLU A 142 6.37 -7.40 -22.34
C GLU A 142 5.35 -6.40 -21.81
N GLY A 143 4.30 -6.87 -21.12
CA GLY A 143 3.34 -6.04 -20.41
C GLY A 143 4.00 -5.18 -19.35
N CYS A 144 4.89 -5.75 -18.54
CA CYS A 144 5.69 -5.01 -17.57
C CYS A 144 6.47 -3.89 -18.26
N ALA A 145 7.22 -4.18 -19.33
CA ALA A 145 8.06 -3.20 -20.01
C ALA A 145 7.26 -2.09 -20.70
N ARG A 146 6.21 -2.46 -21.44
CA ARG A 146 5.39 -1.53 -22.24
C ARG A 146 4.56 -0.60 -21.36
N LEU A 147 3.97 -1.13 -20.28
CA LEU A 147 3.12 -0.38 -19.37
C LEU A 147 3.89 0.23 -18.19
N PHE A 148 5.20 -0.02 -18.07
CA PHE A 148 6.01 0.48 -16.96
C PHE A 148 5.90 2.00 -16.78
N ARG A 149 6.18 2.76 -17.82
CA ARG A 149 6.19 4.24 -17.78
C ARG A 149 4.83 4.83 -17.39
N PRO A 150 3.71 4.51 -18.06
CA PRO A 150 2.43 5.07 -17.68
C PRO A 150 2.01 4.66 -16.27
N TYR A 151 2.20 3.40 -15.87
CA TYR A 151 1.87 2.95 -14.51
C TYR A 151 2.75 3.60 -13.44
N LEU A 152 4.04 3.80 -13.72
CA LEU A 152 4.95 4.48 -12.81
C LEU A 152 4.55 5.94 -12.63
N ALA A 153 4.26 6.66 -13.72
CA ALA A 153 3.84 8.07 -13.64
C ALA A 153 2.53 8.23 -12.86
N LEU A 154 1.54 7.40 -13.20
CA LEU A 154 0.22 7.39 -12.57
C LEU A 154 0.32 6.98 -11.08
N GLY A 155 1.18 6.02 -10.77
CA GLY A 155 1.48 5.56 -9.43
C GLY A 155 2.21 6.60 -8.58
N LEU A 156 3.21 7.28 -9.12
CA LEU A 156 3.91 8.38 -8.45
C LEU A 156 2.97 9.57 -8.19
N ALA A 157 2.13 9.92 -9.16
CA ALA A 157 1.13 10.97 -8.98
C ALA A 157 0.18 10.62 -7.82
N LEU A 158 -0.31 9.37 -7.77
CA LEU A 158 -1.15 8.90 -6.68
C LEU A 158 -0.42 8.92 -5.32
N MET A 159 0.85 8.51 -5.29
CA MET A 159 1.68 8.58 -4.08
C MET A 159 1.86 10.02 -3.58
N VAL A 160 2.05 10.99 -4.47
CA VAL A 160 2.14 12.41 -4.08
C VAL A 160 0.82 12.88 -3.48
N VAL A 161 -0.32 12.56 -4.10
CA VAL A 161 -1.64 12.92 -3.57
C VAL A 161 -1.87 12.30 -2.19
N TYR A 162 -1.49 11.04 -1.99
CA TYR A 162 -1.58 10.37 -0.70
C TYR A 162 -0.62 10.97 0.33
N ALA A 163 0.62 11.25 -0.05
CA ALA A 163 1.60 11.88 0.84
C ALA A 163 1.11 13.26 1.32
N VAL A 164 0.60 14.10 0.41
CA VAL A 164 0.03 15.41 0.75
C VAL A 164 -1.20 15.27 1.64
N SER A 165 -2.09 14.31 1.35
CA SER A 165 -3.29 14.08 2.16
C SER A 165 -2.94 13.62 3.58
N ILE A 166 -1.97 12.71 3.72
CA ILE A 166 -1.47 12.24 5.03
C ILE A 166 -0.79 13.39 5.77
N ALA A 167 0.06 14.18 5.11
CA ALA A 167 0.73 15.32 5.73
C ALA A 167 -0.27 16.37 6.22
N ALA A 168 -1.30 16.68 5.42
CA ALA A 168 -2.38 17.59 5.81
C ALA A 168 -3.17 17.06 7.01
N TYR A 169 -3.49 15.77 7.02
CA TYR A 169 -4.15 15.12 8.15
C TYR A 169 -3.28 15.15 9.42
N LEU A 170 -2.00 14.79 9.32
CA LEU A 170 -1.07 14.83 10.46
C LEU A 170 -0.90 16.24 11.00
N ALA A 171 -0.75 17.24 10.13
CA ALA A 171 -0.72 18.64 10.54
C ALA A 171 -1.99 19.03 11.29
N PHE A 172 -3.17 18.70 10.75
CA PHE A 172 -4.45 18.96 11.41
C PHE A 172 -4.53 18.32 12.81
N VAL A 173 -4.13 17.06 12.95
CA VAL A 173 -4.13 16.36 14.24
C VAL A 173 -3.14 16.97 15.23
N VAL A 174 -1.91 17.28 14.81
CA VAL A 174 -0.88 17.83 15.70
C VAL A 174 -1.22 19.26 16.13
N TYR A 175 -1.61 20.12 15.20
CA TYR A 175 -1.99 21.51 15.53
C TYR A 175 -3.26 21.56 16.36
N GLY A 176 -4.24 20.71 16.08
CA GLY A 176 -5.47 20.67 16.85
C GLY A 176 -5.29 20.09 18.25
N TYR A 177 -4.40 19.11 18.45
CA TYR A 177 -4.05 18.64 19.79
C TYR A 177 -3.37 19.73 20.62
N ARG A 178 -2.40 20.45 20.04
CA ARG A 178 -1.73 21.58 20.70
C ARG A 178 -2.69 22.73 21.04
N ALA A 179 -3.69 22.98 20.19
CA ALA A 179 -4.71 24.01 20.45
C ALA A 179 -5.72 23.59 21.54
N ALA A 180 -5.93 22.28 21.74
CA ALA A 180 -6.87 21.72 22.70
C ALA A 180 -6.26 21.50 24.10
N GLU A 181 -4.93 21.54 24.24
CA GLU A 181 -4.16 21.28 25.48
C GLU A 181 -4.50 22.22 26.65
N GLY A 182 -5.34 23.23 26.45
CA GLY A 182 -5.85 24.16 27.48
C GLY A 182 -7.31 23.98 27.93
N ARG A 183 -8.09 23.02 27.39
CA ARG A 183 -9.50 22.80 27.79
C ARG A 183 -9.79 21.33 28.12
N VAL A 184 -10.68 21.09 29.09
CA VAL A 184 -11.11 19.78 29.66
C VAL A 184 -11.84 18.86 28.63
N LEU A 185 -11.61 19.03 27.32
CA LEU A 185 -12.33 18.38 26.22
C LEU A 185 -11.53 17.25 25.55
N ILE A 186 -10.82 16.43 26.32
CA ILE A 186 -10.06 15.28 25.80
C ILE A 186 -11.00 14.29 25.07
N ILE A 187 -12.24 14.13 25.55
CA ILE A 187 -13.28 13.28 24.92
C ILE A 187 -13.77 13.88 23.59
N GLY A 188 -13.95 15.20 23.52
CA GLY A 188 -14.38 15.88 22.29
C GLY A 188 -13.31 15.85 21.20
N TRP A 189 -12.04 15.94 21.59
CA TRP A 189 -10.91 15.88 20.66
C TRP A 189 -10.77 14.49 20.01
N ALA A 190 -10.93 13.41 20.80
CA ALA A 190 -10.89 12.05 20.26
C ALA A 190 -11.99 11.82 19.19
N PHE A 191 -13.19 12.38 19.40
CA PHE A 191 -14.27 12.32 18.42
C PHE A 191 -13.94 13.10 17.14
N ILE A 192 -13.34 14.29 17.25
CA ILE A 192 -12.91 15.09 16.10
C ILE A 192 -11.81 14.37 15.30
N ALA A 193 -10.84 13.77 15.99
CA ALA A 193 -9.79 12.97 15.34
C ALA A 193 -10.37 11.74 14.62
N ALA A 194 -11.33 11.04 15.23
CA ALA A 194 -12.02 9.92 14.60
C ALA A 194 -12.81 10.35 13.36
N LEU A 195 -13.53 11.48 13.43
CA LEU A 195 -14.26 12.03 12.29
C LEU A 195 -13.32 12.45 11.16
N ALA A 196 -12.19 13.08 11.48
CA ALA A 196 -11.16 13.44 10.51
C ALA A 196 -10.55 12.20 9.83
N ALA A 197 -10.30 11.13 10.59
CA ALA A 197 -9.84 9.86 10.04
C ALA A 197 -10.88 9.24 9.10
N ALA A 198 -12.16 9.24 9.48
CA ALA A 198 -13.24 8.75 8.62
C ALA A 198 -13.35 9.58 7.32
N LEU A 199 -13.18 10.90 7.40
CA LEU A 199 -13.20 11.80 6.25
C LEU A 199 -11.98 11.58 5.34
N LEU A 200 -10.80 11.30 5.91
CA LEU A 200 -9.61 10.92 5.16
C LEU A 200 -9.80 9.59 4.41
N VAL A 201 -10.42 8.59 5.06
CA VAL A 201 -10.75 7.31 4.41
C VAL A 201 -11.72 7.55 3.26
N ALA A 202 -12.79 8.32 3.47
CA ALA A 202 -13.73 8.67 2.41
C ALA A 202 -13.05 9.42 1.26
N TRP A 203 -12.13 10.34 1.56
CA TRP A 203 -11.34 11.06 0.57
C TRP A 203 -10.45 10.11 -0.25
N PHE A 204 -9.77 9.15 0.38
CA PHE A 204 -9.04 8.11 -0.36
C PHE A 204 -9.96 7.28 -1.23
N THR A 205 -11.18 6.95 -0.79
CA THR A 205 -12.16 6.27 -1.64
C THR A 205 -12.51 7.11 -2.86
N VAL A 206 -12.75 8.41 -2.70
CA VAL A 206 -13.05 9.34 -3.81
C VAL A 206 -11.88 9.42 -4.79
N ILE A 207 -10.65 9.60 -4.31
CA ILE A 207 -9.46 9.62 -5.17
C ILE A 207 -9.35 8.33 -5.98
N ASN A 208 -9.54 7.18 -5.34
CA ASN A 208 -9.51 5.88 -6.04
C ASN A 208 -10.64 5.77 -7.08
N CYS A 209 -11.83 6.29 -6.79
CA CYS A 209 -12.93 6.33 -7.75
C CYS A 209 -12.65 7.25 -8.95
N LEU A 210 -11.97 8.38 -8.74
CA LEU A 210 -11.59 9.29 -9.83
C LEU A 210 -10.42 8.76 -10.68
N TYR A 211 -9.62 7.88 -10.10
CA TYR A 211 -8.49 7.23 -10.75
C TYR A 211 -8.89 6.04 -11.63
N LEU A 212 -9.98 5.35 -11.28
CA LEU A 212 -10.56 4.21 -12.02
C LEU A 212 -11.27 4.65 -13.31
#